data_AF-A0A9D1DZM3-F1
#
_entry.id   AF-A0A9D1DZM3-F1
#
_cell.length_a   1.000
_cell.length_b   1.000
_cell.length_c   1.000
_cell.angle_alpha   90.00
_cell.angle_beta   90.00
_cell.angle_gamma   90.00
#
_symmetry.space_group_name_H-M   'P 1'
#
loop_
_entity.id
_entity.type
_entity.pdbx_description
1 polymer ?
#
loop_
_entity_poly.entity_id
_entity_poly.type
_entity_poly.pdbx_seq_one_letter_code
_entity_poly.pdbx_strand_id
1 'polypeptide(L)'
;METKITVTGGTLPQEEIDAYVEHLREKFPGRSFQSVGIEVDGDYVNLSWELEPAPFERIRRITGYLVGTLDRFNDAKRAEEHDRVKHGIGNFETLE
;
A
#
# COMPACT_ATOMS: atom_id res chain seq x y z
N MET A 1 -3.75 4.86 13.27
CA MET A 1 -2.98 3.93 14.10
C MET A 1 -1.74 4.67 14.59
N GLU A 2 -1.10 4.21 15.67
CA GLU A 2 0.12 4.84 16.17
C GLU A 2 1.30 4.39 15.30
N THR A 3 2.11 5.33 14.79
CA THR A 3 3.29 5.02 13.96
C THR A 3 4.37 4.43 14.85
N LYS A 4 4.83 3.21 14.53
CA LYS A 4 5.90 2.56 15.29
C LYS A 4 7.25 3.16 14.90
N ILE A 5 7.85 3.95 15.80
CA ILE A 5 9.19 4.53 15.61
C ILE A 5 10.22 3.61 16.26
N THR A 6 11.27 3.27 15.51
CA THR A 6 12.40 2.47 16.01
C THR A 6 13.69 3.22 15.73
N VAL A 7 14.52 3.42 16.77
CA VAL A 7 15.83 4.04 16.64
C VAL A 7 16.91 3.00 16.93
N THR A 8 17.88 2.85 16.03
CA THR A 8 19.00 1.90 16.14
C THR A 8 20.34 2.60 15.91
N GLY A 9 21.43 2.03 16.40
CA GLY A 9 22.79 2.55 16.16
C GLY A 9 23.21 3.71 17.06
N GLY A 10 22.32 4.22 17.93
CA GLY A 10 22.65 5.28 18.87
C GLY A 10 21.44 5.82 19.63
N THR A 11 21.64 6.90 20.37
CA THR A 11 20.60 7.69 21.03
C THR A 11 20.45 9.02 20.31
N LEU A 12 19.23 9.33 19.86
CA LEU A 12 18.89 10.62 19.26
C LEU A 12 17.97 11.41 20.21
N PRO A 13 18.07 12.74 20.25
CA PRO A 13 17.13 13.57 20.97
C PRO A 13 15.75 13.52 20.30
N GLN A 14 14.69 13.64 21.11
CA GLN A 14 13.31 13.55 20.62
C GLN A 14 12.99 14.61 19.56
N GLU A 15 13.55 15.82 19.71
CA GLU A 15 13.37 16.91 18.75
C GLU A 15 13.85 16.55 17.33
N GLU A 16 14.95 15.79 17.23
CA GLU A 16 15.50 15.37 15.95
C GLU A 16 14.69 14.22 15.33
N ILE A 17 14.23 13.28 16.17
CA ILE A 17 13.30 12.23 15.76
C ILE A 17 12.03 12.85 15.18
N ASP A 18 11.47 13.84 15.86
CA ASP A 18 10.26 14.54 15.44
C ASP A 18 10.49 15.28 14.12
N ALA A 19 11.67 15.91 13.93
CA ALA A 19 12.04 16.55 12.68
C ALA A 19 12.13 15.55 11.50
N TYR A 20 12.72 14.37 11.71
CA TYR A 20 12.76 13.32 10.67
C TYR A 20 11.37 12.79 10.34
N VAL A 21 10.52 12.59 11.35
CA VAL A 21 9.14 12.13 11.16
C VAL A 21 8.32 13.19 10.41
N GLU A 22 8.48 14.47 10.74
CA GLU A 22 7.78 15.55 10.06
C GLU A 22 8.24 15.70 8.60
N HIS A 23 9.55 15.57 8.35
CA HIS A 23 10.07 15.52 6.98
C HIS A 23 9.44 14.41 6.14
N LEU A 24 9.22 13.22 6.73
CA LEU A 24 8.52 12.13 6.07
C LEU A 24 7.05 12.45 5.78
N ARG A 25 6.35 13.13 6.70
CA ARG A 25 4.96 13.56 6.51
C ARG A 25 4.81 14.59 5.41
N GLU A 26 5.73 15.56 5.33
CA GLU A 26 5.77 16.54 4.24
C GLU A 26 6.03 15.88 2.89
N LYS A 27 6.94 14.89 2.86
CA LYS A 27 7.29 14.16 1.63
C LYS A 27 6.16 13.26 1.11
N PHE A 28 5.33 12.72 2.01
CA PHE A 28 4.22 11.83 1.67
C PHE A 28 2.88 12.37 2.19
N PRO A 29 2.37 13.47 1.60
CA PRO A 29 1.15 14.11 2.09
C PRO A 29 -0.05 13.16 2.00
N GLY A 30 -0.85 13.11 3.06
CA GLY A 30 -2.07 12.29 3.13
C GLY A 30 -1.84 10.78 3.24
N ARG A 31 -0.61 10.34 3.49
CA ARG A 31 -0.29 8.94 3.77
C ARG A 31 0.05 8.75 5.25
N SER A 32 -0.43 7.66 5.82
CA SER A 32 -0.07 7.19 7.15
C SER A 32 1.11 6.23 7.08
N PHE A 33 1.94 6.23 8.13
CA PHE A 33 3.09 5.34 8.26
C PHE A 33 2.79 4.26 9.29
N GLN A 34 3.03 3.01 8.90
CA GLN A 34 2.97 1.85 9.79
C GLN A 34 4.21 1.79 10.68
N SER A 35 5.39 1.96 10.08
CA SER A 35 6.67 1.96 10.80
C SER A 35 7.65 2.97 10.21
N VAL A 36 8.46 3.57 11.08
CA VAL A 36 9.60 4.42 10.72
C VAL A 36 10.82 3.92 11.50
N GLY A 37 11.87 3.52 10.78
CA GLY A 37 13.16 3.13 11.33
C GLY A 37 14.19 4.22 11.07
N ILE A 38 14.88 4.62 12.13
CA ILE A 38 15.94 5.63 12.12
C ILE A 38 17.22 4.93 12.59
N GLU A 39 18.18 4.75 11.69
CA GLU A 39 19.47 4.13 12.01
C GLU A 39 20.58 5.19 11.96
N VAL A 40 21.27 5.36 13.08
CA VAL A 40 22.42 6.28 13.19
C VAL A 40 23.67 5.59 12.63
N ASP A 41 24.28 6.20 11.62
CA ASP A 41 25.54 5.77 10.98
C ASP A 41 26.57 6.90 11.02
N GLY A 42 27.28 6.99 12.14
CA GLY A 42 28.26 8.06 12.38
C GLY A 42 27.61 9.44 12.41
N ASP A 43 27.96 10.27 11.42
CA ASP A 43 27.41 11.63 11.25
C ASP A 43 26.12 11.66 10.41
N TYR A 44 25.68 10.50 9.91
CA TYR A 44 24.51 10.36 9.04
C TYR A 44 23.41 9.53 9.69
N VAL A 45 22.21 9.62 9.11
CA VAL A 45 21.04 8.85 9.54
C VAL A 45 20.37 8.20 8.34
N ASN A 46 20.18 6.89 8.42
CA ASN A 46 19.42 6.13 7.44
C ASN A 46 17.95 6.06 7.87
N LEU A 47 17.05 6.48 6.98
CA LEU A 47 15.61 6.43 7.20
C LEU A 47 14.99 5.29 6.39
N SER A 48 14.29 4.40 7.08
CA SER A 48 13.45 3.36 6.49
C SER A 48 12.00 3.58 6.93
N TRP A 49 11.04 3.40 6.02
CA TRP A 49 9.63 3.59 6.35
C TRP A 49 8.73 2.63 5.61
N GLU A 50 7.65 2.24 6.28
CA GLU A 50 6.58 1.43 5.75
C GLU A 50 5.30 2.27 5.76
N LEU A 51 4.70 2.47 4.58
CA LEU A 51 3.44 3.20 4.45
C LEU A 51 2.28 2.26 4.74
N GLU A 52 1.22 2.78 5.36
CA GLU A 52 -0.02 2.04 5.45
C GLU A 52 -0.56 1.74 4.03
N PRO A 53 -1.11 0.53 3.82
CA PRO A 53 -1.78 0.18 2.59
C PRO A 53 -2.91 1.17 2.29
N ALA A 54 -2.86 1.79 1.11
CA ALA A 54 -3.96 2.62 0.66
C ALA A 54 -5.16 1.72 0.31
N PRO A 55 -6.38 2.04 0.77
CA PRO A 55 -7.56 1.32 0.33
C PRO A 55 -7.73 1.52 -1.18
N PHE A 56 -7.94 0.43 -1.91
CA PHE A 56 -8.26 0.46 -3.33
C PHE A 56 -9.55 -0.30 -3.60
N GLU A 57 -10.38 0.24 -4.48
CA GLU A 57 -11.58 -0.44 -4.95
C GLU A 57 -11.27 -1.18 -6.26
N ARG A 58 -11.69 -2.45 -6.35
CA ARG A 58 -11.59 -3.23 -7.58
C ARG A 58 -12.79 -2.93 -8.46
N ILE A 59 -12.61 -2.07 -9.45
CA ILE A 59 -13.62 -1.81 -10.49
C ILE A 59 -13.56 -2.90 -11.58
N ARG A 60 -14.73 -3.22 -12.14
CA ARG A 60 -14.90 -4.15 -13.26
C ARG A 60 -15.37 -3.37 -14.48
N ARG A 61 -14.91 -3.75 -15.68
CA ARG A 61 -15.46 -3.23 -16.95
C ARG A 61 -16.38 -4.29 -17.54
N ILE A 62 -17.67 -3.97 -17.67
CA ILE A 62 -18.66 -4.86 -18.29
C ILE A 62 -19.37 -4.08 -19.38
N THR A 63 -19.33 -4.61 -20.61
CA THR A 63 -19.99 -4.05 -21.81
C THR A 63 -19.84 -2.52 -21.95
N GLY A 64 -18.60 -2.04 -21.83
CA GLY A 64 -18.25 -0.62 -22.05
C GLY A 64 -18.28 0.28 -20.82
N TYR A 65 -18.87 -0.14 -19.69
CA TYR A 65 -19.01 0.68 -18.48
C TYR A 65 -18.10 0.21 -17.34
N LEU A 66 -17.58 1.16 -16.55
CA LEU A 66 -16.86 0.88 -15.30
C LEU A 66 -17.88 0.77 -14.16
N VAL A 67 -17.90 -0.37 -13.47
CA VAL A 67 -18.77 -0.61 -12.32
C VAL A 67 -17.95 -1.16 -11.16
N GLY A 68 -18.11 -0.60 -9.96
CA GLY A 68 -17.44 -1.05 -8.74
C GLY A 68 -18.03 -2.36 -8.22
N THR A 69 -19.14 -2.27 -7.50
CA THR A 69 -19.86 -3.42 -6.94
C THR A 69 -20.92 -4.00 -7.89
N LEU A 70 -21.29 -5.27 -7.68
CA LEU A 70 -22.31 -5.96 -8.49
C LEU A 70 -23.75 -5.61 -8.05
N ASP A 71 -23.92 -4.75 -7.04
CA ASP A 71 -25.21 -4.48 -6.38
C ASP A 71 -26.26 -3.89 -7.33
N ARG A 72 -25.83 -3.24 -8.42
CA ARG A 72 -26.70 -2.60 -9.41
C ARG A 72 -27.03 -3.50 -10.62
N PHE A 73 -26.69 -4.78 -10.58
CA PHE A 73 -26.84 -5.67 -11.72
C PHE A 73 -28.26 -6.24 -11.79
N ASN A 74 -28.86 -6.16 -12.98
CA ASN A 74 -30.03 -6.97 -13.28
C ASN A 74 -29.67 -8.46 -13.39
N ASP A 75 -30.67 -9.34 -13.41
CA ASP A 75 -30.45 -10.79 -13.39
C ASP A 75 -29.65 -11.29 -14.59
N ALA A 76 -29.89 -10.72 -15.78
CA ALA A 76 -29.17 -11.07 -17.01
C ALA A 76 -27.67 -10.80 -16.92
N LYS A 77 -27.26 -9.65 -16.37
CA LYS A 77 -25.84 -9.29 -16.19
C LYS A 77 -25.16 -10.11 -15.09
N ARG A 78 -25.92 -10.57 -14.09
CA ARG A 78 -25.40 -11.49 -13.07
C ARG A 78 -25.10 -12.87 -13.67
N ALA A 79 -25.97 -13.37 -14.55
CA ALA A 79 -25.71 -14.62 -15.27
C ALA A 79 -24.46 -14.52 -16.16
N GLU A 80 -24.30 -13.42 -16.91
CA GLU A 80 -23.11 -13.18 -17.73
C GLU A 80 -21.81 -13.09 -16.90
N GLU A 81 -21.87 -12.45 -15.72
CA GLU A 81 -20.72 -12.39 -14.80
C GLU A 81 -20.35 -13.76 -14.26
N HIS A 82 -21.35 -14.59 -13.94
CA HIS A 82 -21.15 -15.96 -13.46
C HIS A 82 -20.46 -16.84 -14.51
N ASP A 83 -20.79 -16.67 -15.79
CA ASP A 83 -20.20 -17.44 -16.89
C ASP A 83 -18.80 -16.92 -17.32
N ARG A 84 -18.32 -15.84 -16.69
CA ARG A 84 -17.03 -15.22 -17.03
C ARG A 84 -15.85 -16.10 -16.62
N VAL A 85 -15.08 -16.56 -17.61
CA VAL A 85 -13.80 -17.25 -17.41
C VAL A 85 -12.70 -16.27 -16.98
N LYS A 86 -11.98 -16.59 -15.90
CA LYS A 86 -10.79 -15.85 -15.46
C LYS A 86 -9.57 -16.44 -16.16
N HIS A 87 -8.99 -15.72 -17.10
CA HIS A 87 -7.66 -16.04 -17.62
C HIS A 87 -6.62 -15.56 -16.61
N GLY A 88 -6.02 -16.49 -15.86
CA GLY A 88 -4.86 -16.21 -15.03
C GLY A 88 -3.60 -16.15 -15.89
N ILE A 89 -2.58 -15.42 -15.42
CA ILE A 89 -1.21 -15.61 -15.91
C ILE A 89 -0.71 -16.87 -15.23
N GLY A 90 -0.81 -18.02 -15.92
CA GLY A 90 -0.28 -19.28 -15.40
C GLY A 90 1.24 -19.22 -15.30
N ASN A 91 1.78 -19.65 -14.17
CA ASN A 91 3.18 -20.05 -14.08
C ASN A 91 3.43 -21.13 -15.14
N PHE A 92 4.10 -20.77 -16.23
CA PHE A 92 4.70 -21.74 -17.12
C PHE A 92 5.90 -22.35 -16.38
N GLU A 93 5.68 -23.44 -15.65
CA GLU A 93 6.79 -24.33 -15.32
C GLU A 93 7.26 -24.95 -16.63
N THR A 94 8.44 -24.51 -17.09
CA THR A 94 9.18 -25.18 -18.16
C THR A 94 9.51 -26.58 -17.66
N LEU A 95 8.87 -27.58 -18.26
CA LEU A 95 9.27 -28.98 -18.09
C LEU A 95 10.64 -29.16 -18.75
N GLU A 96 11.64 -29.55 -17.97
CA GLU A 96 12.93 -30.06 -18.46
C GLU A 96 12.75 -31.39 -19.22
#